data_AF-A0A3S2A530-F1
#
_entry.id   AF-A0A3S2A530-F1
#
_cell.length_a   1.000
_cell.length_b   1.000
_cell.length_c   1.000
_cell.angle_alpha   90.00
_cell.angle_beta   90.00
_cell.angle_gamma   90.00
#
_symmetry.space_group_name_H-M   'P 1'
#
loop_
_entity.id
_entity.type
_entity.pdbx_description
1 polymer ?
#
loop_
_entity_poly.entity_id
_entity_poly.type
_entity_poly.pdbx_seq_one_letter_code
_entity_poly.pdbx_strand_id
1 'polypeptide(L)'
;MPHQAGAEFQADGRDADSTNRAAYQKLKDELLKKRNEVEGAIGAFSRFDPWPQGSSMDEIGKFFERLTLEVETAVKQLPEALSVFKDVTDIFDGKVGKQPVDIEQRRKEALRRFDAKIPPGYKDKGRPGDYLIWAEMKDKAKSAQLPVLFVTDDNKEDWWARHDGKTLGPRPELRHEFFEATGQLFYAYSPSRFLAFVSS
;
A
#
# COMPACT_ATOMS: atom_id res chain seq x y z
N MET A 1 14.38 6.90 -7.65
CA MET A 1 13.14 6.11 -7.89
C MET A 1 13.26 5.42 -9.24
N PRO A 2 12.86 4.14 -9.37
CA PRO A 2 12.69 3.48 -10.66
C PRO A 2 11.80 4.29 -11.60
N HIS A 3 12.11 4.30 -12.90
CA HIS A 3 11.27 4.90 -13.94
C HIS A 3 9.86 4.31 -13.92
N GLN A 4 9.71 2.98 -13.85
CA GLN A 4 8.40 2.33 -13.83
C GLN A 4 7.51 2.84 -12.68
N ALA A 5 8.06 2.98 -11.48
CA ALA A 5 7.33 3.50 -10.33
C ALA A 5 6.89 4.96 -10.52
N GLY A 6 7.76 5.78 -11.15
CA GLY A 6 7.39 7.16 -11.51
C GLY A 6 6.28 7.21 -12.57
N ALA A 7 6.31 6.33 -13.56
CA ALA A 7 5.29 6.24 -14.60
C ALA A 7 3.93 5.82 -14.02
N GLU A 8 3.90 4.83 -13.13
CA GLU A 8 2.68 4.40 -12.43
C GLU A 8 2.12 5.51 -11.54
N PHE A 9 2.97 6.22 -10.80
CA PHE A 9 2.54 7.37 -9.99
C PHE A 9 1.89 8.47 -10.84
N GLN A 10 2.46 8.78 -12.01
CA GLN A 10 1.92 9.78 -12.93
C GLN A 10 0.58 9.35 -13.56
N ALA A 11 0.43 8.07 -13.88
CA ALA A 11 -0.77 7.52 -14.49
C ALA A 11 -1.92 7.37 -13.49
N ASP A 12 -1.63 6.77 -12.32
CA ASP A 12 -2.65 6.24 -11.42
C ASP A 12 -2.81 7.07 -10.13
N GLY A 13 -1.91 8.02 -9.86
CA GLY A 13 -1.85 8.74 -8.57
C GLY A 13 -3.12 9.52 -8.23
N ARG A 14 -3.82 10.06 -9.24
CA ARG A 14 -5.11 10.76 -9.04
C ARG A 14 -6.26 9.80 -8.75
N ASP A 15 -6.28 8.66 -9.43
CA ASP A 15 -7.30 7.63 -9.20
C ASP A 15 -7.14 7.00 -7.82
N ALA A 16 -5.91 6.87 -7.33
CA ALA A 16 -5.61 6.41 -5.97
C ALA A 16 -6.17 7.36 -4.89
N ASP A 17 -6.00 8.68 -5.02
CA ASP A 17 -6.57 9.65 -4.07
C ASP A 17 -8.11 9.59 -4.07
N SER A 18 -8.72 9.59 -5.27
CA SER A 18 -10.17 9.47 -5.42
C SER A 18 -10.70 8.18 -4.77
N THR A 19 -10.03 7.05 -5.00
CA THR A 19 -10.36 5.76 -4.40
C THR A 19 -10.25 5.78 -2.88
N ASN A 20 -9.19 6.39 -2.34
CA ASN A 20 -8.96 6.52 -0.91
C ASN A 20 -10.05 7.37 -0.24
N ARG A 21 -10.41 8.52 -0.83
CA ARG A 21 -11.52 9.36 -0.32
C ARG A 21 -12.86 8.64 -0.40
N ALA A 22 -13.11 7.90 -1.48
CA ALA A 22 -14.31 7.08 -1.61
C ALA A 22 -14.38 5.96 -0.54
N ALA A 23 -13.24 5.44 -0.07
CA ALA A 23 -13.21 4.45 1.01
C ALA A 23 -13.72 5.03 2.34
N TYR A 24 -13.39 6.29 2.66
CA TYR A 24 -13.94 6.98 3.83
C TYR A 24 -15.46 7.17 3.72
N GLN A 25 -15.95 7.52 2.52
CA GLN A 25 -17.39 7.62 2.30
C GLN A 25 -18.08 6.27 2.52
N LYS A 26 -17.51 5.18 1.99
CA LYS A 26 -18.03 3.82 2.23
C LYS A 26 -18.03 3.44 3.71
N LEU A 27 -16.98 3.80 4.45
CA LEU A 27 -16.93 3.57 5.89
C LEU A 27 -18.06 4.31 6.61
N LYS A 28 -18.30 5.58 6.26
CA LYS A 28 -19.41 6.37 6.80
C LYS A 28 -20.77 5.73 6.51
N ASP A 29 -21.00 5.29 5.28
CA ASP A 29 -22.25 4.64 4.87
C ASP A 29 -22.47 3.32 5.64
N GLU A 30 -21.42 2.52 5.82
CA GLU A 30 -21.49 1.26 6.57
C GLU A 30 -21.74 1.51 8.07
N LEU A 31 -21.09 2.53 8.67
CA LEU A 31 -21.34 2.91 10.07
C LEU A 31 -22.79 3.35 10.27
N LEU A 32 -23.34 4.14 9.35
CA LEU A 32 -24.75 4.57 9.41
C LEU A 32 -25.71 3.38 9.28
N LYS A 33 -25.42 2.46 8.35
CA LYS A 33 -26.21 1.23 8.20
C LYS A 33 -26.19 0.40 9.48
N LYS A 34 -25.00 0.20 10.07
CA LYS A 34 -24.84 -0.57 11.31
C LYS A 34 -25.52 0.11 12.50
N ARG A 35 -25.48 1.45 12.58
CA ARG A 35 -26.27 2.20 13.56
C ARG A 35 -27.75 1.84 13.47
N ASN A 36 -28.35 1.94 12.28
CA ASN A 36 -29.77 1.69 12.09
C ASN A 36 -30.16 0.24 12.42
N GLU A 37 -29.31 -0.73 12.05
CA GLU A 37 -29.51 -2.15 12.40
C GLU A 37 -29.51 -2.36 13.92
N VAL A 38 -28.57 -1.75 14.64
CA VAL A 38 -28.42 -1.88 16.09
C VAL A 38 -29.53 -1.14 16.85
N GLU A 39 -29.83 0.10 16.48
CA GLU A 39 -30.95 0.87 17.06
C GLU A 39 -32.29 0.16 16.83
N GLY A 40 -32.49 -0.43 15.65
CA GLY A 40 -33.68 -1.23 15.35
C GLY A 40 -33.80 -2.47 16.24
N ALA A 41 -32.70 -3.20 16.46
CA ALA A 41 -32.67 -4.37 17.33
C ALA A 41 -32.97 -4.01 18.81
N ILE A 42 -32.37 -2.92 19.30
CA ILE A 42 -32.60 -2.40 20.64
C ILE A 42 -34.06 -1.98 20.81
N GLY A 43 -34.60 -1.20 19.86
CA GLY A 43 -35.99 -0.75 19.89
C GLY A 43 -37.01 -1.88 19.80
N ALA A 44 -36.69 -2.97 19.08
CA ALA A 44 -37.52 -4.17 19.06
C ALA A 44 -37.56 -4.88 20.42
N PHE A 45 -36.43 -4.96 21.13
CA PHE A 45 -36.36 -5.59 22.45
C PHE A 45 -37.00 -4.73 23.55
N SER A 46 -36.86 -3.39 23.48
CA SER A 46 -37.47 -2.46 24.44
C SER A 46 -39.01 -2.55 24.50
N ARG A 47 -39.64 -3.25 23.55
CA ARG A 47 -41.07 -3.56 23.57
C ARG A 47 -41.45 -4.58 24.64
N PHE A 48 -40.51 -5.42 25.05
CA PHE A 48 -40.71 -6.44 26.09
C PHE A 48 -40.38 -5.89 27.48
N ASP A 49 -39.25 -5.18 27.60
CA ASP A 49 -38.82 -4.52 28.83
C ASP A 49 -37.96 -3.29 28.47
N PRO A 50 -38.33 -2.07 28.89
CA PRO A 50 -37.53 -0.87 28.59
C PRO A 50 -36.19 -0.91 29.31
N TRP A 51 -35.16 -0.35 28.67
CA TRP A 51 -33.85 -0.22 29.30
C TRP A 51 -33.88 0.76 30.48
N PRO A 52 -33.11 0.50 31.55
CA PRO A 52 -32.96 1.44 32.65
C PRO A 52 -32.39 2.77 32.16
N GLN A 53 -32.80 3.87 32.80
CA GLN A 53 -32.26 5.19 32.52
C GLN A 53 -30.73 5.19 32.68
N GLY A 54 -30.01 5.69 31.67
CA GLY A 54 -28.54 5.74 31.67
C GLY A 54 -27.87 4.44 31.18
N SER A 55 -28.65 3.52 30.61
CA SER A 55 -28.12 2.33 29.95
C SER A 55 -27.22 2.71 28.76
N SER A 56 -26.16 1.92 28.54
CA SER A 56 -25.35 2.05 27.33
C SER A 56 -26.15 1.79 26.04
N MET A 57 -27.30 1.12 26.14
CA MET A 57 -28.23 0.93 25.02
C MET A 57 -28.81 2.25 24.52
N ASP A 58 -29.00 3.24 25.41
CA ASP A 58 -29.50 4.58 25.03
C ASP A 58 -28.38 5.45 24.42
N GLU A 59 -27.12 5.10 24.70
CA GLU A 59 -25.94 5.84 24.24
C GLU A 59 -25.39 5.34 22.91
N ILE A 60 -25.90 4.22 22.38
CA ILE A 60 -25.35 3.59 21.18
C ILE A 60 -25.49 4.49 19.95
N GLY A 61 -26.63 5.18 19.80
CA GLY A 61 -26.84 6.12 18.70
C GLY A 61 -25.82 7.25 18.73
N LYS A 62 -25.60 7.83 19.91
CA LYS A 62 -24.58 8.87 20.14
C LYS A 62 -23.17 8.35 19.91
N PHE A 63 -22.89 7.09 20.24
CA PHE A 63 -21.60 6.46 19.94
C PHE A 63 -21.34 6.39 18.43
N PHE A 64 -22.31 5.91 17.64
CA PHE A 64 -22.20 5.91 16.17
C PHE A 64 -22.09 7.31 15.57
N GLU A 65 -22.77 8.30 16.15
CA GLU A 65 -22.62 9.71 15.76
C GLU A 65 -21.20 10.22 15.99
N ARG A 66 -20.59 9.91 17.14
CA ARG A 66 -19.19 10.25 17.40
C ARG A 66 -18.23 9.60 16.40
N LEU A 67 -18.41 8.31 16.11
CA LEU A 67 -17.59 7.62 15.09
C LEU A 67 -17.73 8.28 13.72
N THR A 68 -18.96 8.66 13.35
CA THR A 68 -19.21 9.35 12.07
C THR A 68 -18.51 10.71 12.02
N LEU A 69 -18.57 11.48 13.12
CA LEU A 69 -17.91 12.78 13.23
C LEU A 69 -16.38 12.66 13.19
N GLU A 70 -15.80 11.62 13.81
CA GLU A 70 -14.37 11.32 13.74
C GLU A 70 -13.93 11.06 12.30
N VAL A 71 -14.70 10.25 11.55
CA VAL A 71 -14.44 9.99 10.12
C VAL A 71 -14.51 11.28 9.31
N GLU A 72 -15.53 12.12 9.51
CA GLU A 72 -15.66 13.40 8.80
C GLU A 72 -14.50 14.35 9.12
N THR A 73 -14.07 14.38 10.37
CA THR A 73 -12.95 15.22 10.82
C THR A 73 -11.65 14.76 10.18
N ALA A 74 -11.40 13.45 10.14
CA ALA A 74 -10.24 12.88 9.48
C ALA A 74 -10.22 13.23 7.97
N VAL A 75 -11.35 13.11 7.28
CA VAL A 75 -11.46 13.47 5.85
C VAL A 75 -11.15 14.95 5.61
N LYS A 76 -11.65 15.84 6.47
CA LYS A 76 -11.37 17.29 6.38
C LYS A 76 -9.90 17.65 6.62
N GLN A 77 -9.17 16.81 7.36
CA GLN A 77 -7.75 16.99 7.65
C GLN A 77 -6.83 16.37 6.58
N LEU A 78 -7.38 15.63 5.61
CA LEU A 78 -6.58 15.09 4.53
C LEU A 78 -5.96 16.23 3.71
N PRO A 79 -4.67 16.12 3.32
CA PRO A 79 -4.07 17.10 2.45
C PRO A 79 -4.76 17.13 1.08
N GLU A 80 -4.68 18.27 0.40
CA GLU A 80 -5.17 18.43 -0.96
C GLU A 80 -4.37 17.53 -1.92
N ALA A 81 -5.08 16.74 -2.73
CA ALA A 81 -4.48 15.74 -3.61
C ALA A 81 -3.42 16.35 -4.55
N LEU A 82 -3.71 17.53 -5.09
CA LEU A 82 -2.79 18.25 -5.97
C LEU A 82 -1.53 18.73 -5.24
N SER A 83 -1.65 19.11 -3.96
CA SER A 83 -0.49 19.49 -3.13
C SER A 83 0.41 18.29 -2.91
N VAL A 84 -0.15 17.16 -2.48
CA VAL A 84 0.62 15.92 -2.27
C VAL A 84 1.31 15.49 -3.56
N PHE A 85 0.58 15.53 -4.68
CA PHE A 85 1.14 15.18 -5.99
C PHE A 85 2.33 16.06 -6.36
N LYS A 86 2.20 17.38 -6.15
CA LYS A 86 3.28 18.34 -6.39
C LYS A 86 4.47 18.07 -5.48
N ASP A 87 4.25 17.90 -4.18
CA ASP A 87 5.32 17.66 -3.20
C ASP A 87 6.11 16.40 -3.54
N VAL A 88 5.42 15.31 -3.90
CA VAL A 88 6.08 14.06 -4.33
C VAL A 88 6.87 14.28 -5.62
N THR A 89 6.30 14.99 -6.60
CA THR A 89 6.97 15.29 -7.87
C THR A 89 8.25 16.10 -7.63
N ASP A 90 8.19 17.12 -6.77
CA ASP A 90 9.34 17.96 -6.42
C ASP A 90 10.43 17.17 -5.67
N ILE A 91 10.04 16.28 -4.75
CA ILE A 91 11.00 15.42 -4.02
C ILE A 91 11.82 14.55 -4.99
N PHE A 92 11.17 14.05 -6.05
CA PHE A 92 11.77 13.14 -7.03
C PHE A 92 12.29 13.82 -8.30
N ASP A 93 12.23 15.15 -8.40
CA ASP A 93 12.78 15.87 -9.55
C ASP A 93 14.27 15.56 -9.74
N GLY A 94 14.65 15.21 -10.98
CA GLY A 94 16.00 14.72 -11.32
C GLY A 94 16.43 13.39 -10.67
N LYS A 95 15.58 12.74 -9.86
CA LYS A 95 15.87 11.51 -9.12
C LYS A 95 15.10 10.27 -9.63
N VAL A 96 14.46 10.40 -10.79
CA VAL A 96 13.80 9.29 -11.50
C VAL A 96 14.78 8.62 -12.47
N GLY A 97 14.75 7.29 -12.54
CA GLY A 97 15.51 6.54 -13.52
C GLY A 97 15.14 6.92 -14.95
N LYS A 98 16.07 6.72 -15.89
CA LYS A 98 15.77 6.84 -17.32
C LYS A 98 14.88 5.67 -17.75
N GLN A 99 14.01 5.92 -18.72
CA GLN A 99 13.22 4.85 -19.34
C GLN A 99 14.16 3.76 -19.90
N PRO A 100 13.90 2.47 -19.60
CA PRO A 100 14.66 1.38 -20.19
C PRO A 100 14.48 1.32 -21.71
N VAL A 101 15.59 1.20 -22.44
CA VAL A 101 15.58 1.07 -23.91
C VAL A 101 15.06 -0.30 -24.38
N ASP A 102 15.10 -1.30 -23.50
CA ASP A 102 14.77 -2.70 -23.73
C ASP A 102 13.40 -3.11 -23.15
N ILE A 103 12.45 -2.16 -23.07
CA ILE A 103 11.17 -2.35 -22.37
C ILE A 103 10.38 -3.58 -22.86
N GLU A 104 10.36 -3.84 -24.16
CA GLU A 104 9.66 -5.00 -24.74
C GLU A 104 10.30 -6.33 -24.35
N GLN A 105 11.64 -6.37 -24.24
CA GLN A 105 12.35 -7.54 -23.75
C GLN A 105 12.04 -7.78 -22.27
N ARG A 106 12.03 -6.71 -21.46
CA ARG A 106 11.67 -6.82 -20.04
C ARG A 106 10.23 -7.27 -19.84
N ARG A 107 9.29 -6.85 -20.68
CA ARG A 107 7.90 -7.32 -20.65
C ARG A 107 7.78 -8.82 -20.95
N LYS A 108 8.54 -9.32 -21.94
CA LYS A 108 8.60 -10.77 -22.22
C LYS A 108 9.16 -11.55 -21.05
N GLU A 109 10.20 -11.03 -20.40
CA GLU A 109 10.77 -11.67 -19.21
C GLU A 109 9.82 -11.62 -18.01
N ALA A 110 9.10 -10.51 -17.81
CA ALA A 110 8.05 -10.42 -16.79
C ALA A 110 6.98 -11.50 -17.00
N LEU A 111 6.53 -11.70 -18.25
CA LEU A 111 5.56 -12.74 -18.58
C LEU A 111 6.11 -14.15 -18.33
N ARG A 112 7.34 -14.44 -18.76
CA ARG A 112 8.01 -15.72 -18.48
C ARG A 112 8.07 -15.99 -16.97
N ARG A 113 8.44 -14.98 -16.18
CA ARG A 113 8.52 -15.07 -14.71
C ARG A 113 7.15 -15.28 -14.07
N PHE A 114 6.13 -14.60 -14.58
CA PHE A 114 4.75 -14.80 -14.16
C PHE A 114 4.31 -16.25 -14.38
N ASP A 115 4.48 -16.79 -15.60
CA ASP A 115 4.10 -18.16 -15.95
C ASP A 115 4.87 -19.20 -15.12
N ALA A 116 6.16 -18.96 -14.91
CA ALA A 116 7.05 -19.83 -14.14
C ALA A 116 6.97 -19.61 -12.61
N LYS A 117 6.15 -18.67 -12.13
CA LYS A 117 6.04 -18.28 -10.71
C LYS A 117 7.38 -17.88 -10.07
N ILE A 118 8.22 -17.18 -10.83
CA ILE A 118 9.53 -16.69 -10.40
C ILE A 118 9.37 -15.28 -9.81
N PRO A 119 9.83 -15.02 -8.57
CA PRO A 119 9.72 -13.70 -7.96
C PRO A 119 10.73 -12.67 -8.53
N PRO A 120 10.45 -11.36 -8.38
CA PRO A 120 9.16 -10.79 -8.02
C PRO A 120 8.28 -10.60 -9.27
N GLY A 121 6.97 -10.41 -9.06
CA GLY A 121 6.01 -10.02 -10.09
C GLY A 121 5.06 -11.13 -10.54
N TYR A 122 5.23 -12.37 -10.10
CA TYR A 122 4.24 -13.42 -10.43
C TYR A 122 2.91 -13.22 -9.70
N LYS A 123 2.87 -12.38 -8.64
CA LYS A 123 1.62 -11.96 -7.99
C LYS A 123 0.99 -10.72 -8.61
N ASP A 124 1.62 -10.11 -9.62
CA ASP A 124 1.15 -8.89 -10.27
C ASP A 124 0.06 -9.15 -11.34
N LYS A 125 -0.64 -10.30 -11.25
CA LYS A 125 -1.78 -10.67 -12.12
C LYS A 125 -1.50 -10.49 -13.63
N GLY A 126 -0.28 -10.81 -14.06
CA GLY A 126 0.15 -10.71 -15.47
C GLY A 126 0.58 -9.31 -15.90
N ARG A 127 0.62 -8.32 -14.99
CA ARG A 127 1.22 -7.01 -15.23
C ARG A 127 2.74 -7.08 -15.00
N PRO A 128 3.54 -6.28 -15.72
CA PRO A 128 4.99 -6.35 -15.63
C PRO A 128 5.59 -5.43 -14.55
N GLY A 129 4.79 -4.66 -13.80
CA GLY A 129 5.24 -3.52 -13.00
C GLY A 129 6.31 -3.91 -11.96
N ASP A 130 6.00 -4.89 -11.13
CA ASP A 130 6.91 -5.40 -10.10
C ASP A 130 8.26 -5.86 -10.68
N TYR A 131 8.24 -6.57 -11.81
CA TYR A 131 9.47 -7.01 -12.47
C TYR A 131 10.27 -5.86 -13.09
N LEU A 132 9.59 -4.88 -13.70
CA LEU A 132 10.25 -3.73 -14.28
C LEU A 132 10.96 -2.90 -13.21
N ILE A 133 10.31 -2.67 -12.06
CA ILE A 133 10.91 -2.04 -10.88
C ILE A 133 12.14 -2.85 -10.41
N TRP A 134 12.02 -4.18 -10.30
CA TRP A 134 13.12 -5.07 -9.94
C TRP A 134 14.32 -4.96 -10.88
N ALA A 135 14.08 -5.00 -12.19
CA ALA A 135 15.12 -4.91 -13.21
C ALA A 135 15.84 -3.55 -13.16
N GLU A 136 15.09 -2.45 -13.03
CA GLU A 136 15.66 -1.11 -12.92
C GLU A 136 16.46 -0.90 -11.62
N MET A 137 16.03 -1.49 -10.50
CA MET A 137 16.82 -1.49 -9.27
C MET A 137 18.15 -2.21 -9.44
N LYS A 138 18.17 -3.37 -10.11
CA LYS A 138 19.41 -4.11 -10.41
C LYS A 138 20.35 -3.29 -11.29
N ASP A 139 19.84 -2.66 -12.35
CA ASP A 139 20.64 -1.81 -13.23
C ASP A 139 21.26 -0.65 -12.47
N LYS A 140 20.45 0.02 -11.64
CA LYS A 140 20.94 1.15 -10.84
C LYS A 140 22.00 0.71 -9.84
N ALA A 141 21.78 -0.38 -9.10
CA ALA A 141 22.74 -0.91 -8.15
C ALA A 141 24.06 -1.29 -8.81
N LYS A 142 24.01 -1.97 -9.97
CA LYS A 142 25.19 -2.34 -10.75
C LYS A 142 25.95 -1.13 -11.25
N SER A 143 25.24 -0.12 -11.76
CA SER A 143 25.87 1.11 -12.27
C SER A 143 26.51 1.96 -11.16
N ALA A 144 25.88 2.02 -9.99
CA ALA A 144 26.32 2.84 -8.86
C ALA A 144 27.29 2.11 -7.93
N GLN A 145 27.40 0.78 -8.03
CA GLN A 145 28.15 -0.08 -7.10
C GLN A 145 27.71 0.14 -5.65
N LEU A 146 26.39 0.19 -5.44
CA LEU A 146 25.78 0.44 -4.13
C LEU A 146 24.67 -0.58 -3.83
N PRO A 147 24.50 -0.96 -2.55
CA PRO A 147 23.38 -1.77 -2.11
C PRO A 147 22.06 -1.01 -2.29
N VAL A 148 20.95 -1.77 -2.39
CA VAL A 148 19.61 -1.22 -2.52
C VAL A 148 18.80 -1.48 -1.25
N LEU A 149 18.18 -0.41 -0.76
CA LEU A 149 17.14 -0.44 0.25
C LEU A 149 15.79 -0.15 -0.43
N PHE A 150 14.96 -1.17 -0.58
CA PHE A 150 13.63 -1.04 -1.17
C PHE A 150 12.57 -0.87 -0.07
N VAL A 151 11.98 0.31 0.01
CA VAL A 151 10.91 0.60 0.97
C VAL A 151 9.58 0.54 0.23
N THR A 152 8.70 -0.41 0.60
CA THR A 152 7.42 -0.64 -0.08
C THR A 152 6.36 -1.11 0.90
N ASP A 153 5.12 -0.65 0.71
CA ASP A 153 3.95 -1.15 1.44
C ASP A 153 3.32 -2.39 0.78
N ASP A 154 3.85 -2.81 -0.37
CA ASP A 154 3.47 -4.06 -1.01
C ASP A 154 3.80 -5.24 -0.08
N ASN A 155 2.82 -6.11 0.16
CA ASN A 155 2.92 -7.24 1.07
C ASN A 155 2.82 -8.61 0.36
N LYS A 156 2.87 -8.65 -0.97
CA LYS A 156 2.74 -9.89 -1.76
C LYS A 156 3.83 -10.92 -1.39
N GLU A 157 3.46 -12.19 -1.40
CA GLU A 157 4.35 -13.30 -0.98
C GLU A 157 5.56 -13.52 -1.90
N ASP A 158 5.53 -12.98 -3.12
CA ASP A 158 6.64 -13.07 -4.06
C ASP A 158 7.79 -12.12 -3.71
N TRP A 159 7.54 -11.09 -2.90
CA TRP A 159 8.59 -10.22 -2.36
C TRP A 159 9.12 -10.71 -1.01
N TRP A 160 8.26 -11.27 -0.15
CA TRP A 160 8.54 -11.45 1.28
C TRP A 160 8.65 -12.90 1.71
N ALA A 161 9.71 -13.22 2.46
CA ALA A 161 9.78 -14.45 3.24
C ALA A 161 9.00 -14.29 4.54
N ARG A 162 8.05 -15.21 4.77
CA ARG A 162 7.20 -15.24 5.96
C ARG A 162 7.33 -16.58 6.69
N HIS A 163 7.31 -16.53 8.01
CA HIS A 163 7.30 -17.71 8.88
C HIS A 163 6.42 -17.43 10.10
N ASP A 164 5.47 -18.31 10.41
CA ASP A 164 4.50 -18.16 11.51
C ASP A 164 3.83 -16.79 11.58
N GLY A 165 3.38 -16.30 10.41
CA GLY A 165 2.73 -14.99 10.29
C GLY A 165 3.66 -13.77 10.42
N LYS A 166 4.96 -13.97 10.67
CA LYS A 166 5.95 -12.89 10.76
C LYS A 166 6.72 -12.74 9.45
N THR A 167 6.89 -11.49 9.00
CA THR A 167 7.75 -11.15 7.86
C THR A 167 9.21 -11.12 8.31
N LEU A 168 10.01 -12.06 7.81
CA LEU A 168 11.44 -12.15 8.13
C LEU A 168 12.25 -11.12 7.34
N GLY A 169 11.87 -10.87 6.08
CA GLY A 169 12.56 -9.95 5.16
C GLY A 169 12.27 -10.31 3.71
N PRO A 170 13.02 -9.75 2.74
CA PRO A 170 12.86 -10.15 1.34
C PRO A 170 13.22 -11.62 1.14
N ARG A 171 12.59 -12.27 0.15
CA ARG A 171 12.86 -13.68 -0.15
C ARG A 171 14.37 -13.95 -0.35
N PRO A 172 14.92 -15.05 0.19
CA PRO A 172 16.32 -15.42 -0.03
C PRO A 172 16.70 -15.49 -1.51
N GLU A 173 15.82 -16.02 -2.36
CA GLU A 173 16.01 -16.10 -3.82
C GLU A 173 16.23 -14.73 -4.45
N LEU A 174 15.48 -13.71 -4.02
CA LEU A 174 15.65 -12.34 -4.51
C LEU A 174 17.00 -11.77 -4.11
N ARG A 175 17.40 -11.98 -2.85
CA ARG A 175 18.71 -11.53 -2.36
C ARG A 175 19.86 -12.20 -3.12
N HIS A 176 19.75 -13.50 -3.35
CA HIS A 176 20.74 -14.26 -4.10
C HIS A 176 20.82 -13.79 -5.55
N GLU A 177 19.69 -13.71 -6.26
CA GLU A 177 19.65 -13.21 -7.64
C GLU A 177 20.21 -11.79 -7.77
N PHE A 178 19.87 -10.90 -6.83
CA PHE A 178 20.35 -9.53 -6.85
C PHE A 178 21.87 -9.49 -6.67
N PHE A 179 22.40 -10.26 -5.72
CA PHE A 179 23.84 -10.34 -5.47
C PHE A 179 24.58 -10.92 -6.68
N GLU A 180 24.11 -12.02 -7.25
CA GLU A 180 24.71 -12.63 -8.46
C GLU A 180 24.71 -11.66 -9.65
N ALA A 181 23.64 -10.89 -9.83
CA ALA A 181 23.51 -9.98 -10.97
C ALA A 181 24.32 -8.68 -10.82
N THR A 182 24.51 -8.20 -9.58
CA THR A 182 25.00 -6.84 -9.30
C THR A 182 26.28 -6.78 -8.45
N GLY A 183 26.59 -7.83 -7.70
CA GLY A 183 27.60 -7.83 -6.64
C GLY A 183 27.18 -7.07 -5.38
N GLN A 184 25.93 -6.58 -5.30
CA GLN A 184 25.44 -5.69 -4.25
C GLN A 184 24.37 -6.35 -3.39
N LEU A 185 24.19 -5.84 -2.17
CA LEU A 185 23.19 -6.34 -1.23
C LEU A 185 21.81 -5.73 -1.51
N PHE A 186 20.76 -6.54 -1.32
CA PHE A 186 19.37 -6.13 -1.41
C PHE A 186 18.67 -6.25 -0.06
N TYR A 187 18.07 -5.14 0.38
CA TYR A 187 17.25 -5.06 1.58
C TYR A 187 15.87 -4.55 1.21
N ALA A 188 14.84 -4.99 1.94
CA ALA A 188 13.50 -4.49 1.79
C ALA A 188 12.82 -4.28 3.16
N TYR A 189 12.07 -3.19 3.29
CA TYR A 189 11.30 -2.86 4.50
C TYR A 189 9.92 -2.29 4.16
N SER A 190 8.96 -2.50 5.07
CA SER A 190 7.73 -1.71 5.07
C SER A 190 8.03 -0.27 5.50
N PRO A 191 7.24 0.73 5.09
CA PRO A 191 7.40 2.10 5.53
C PRO A 191 7.40 2.22 7.06
N SER A 192 6.50 1.51 7.74
CA SER A 192 6.41 1.49 9.20
C SER A 192 7.70 1.00 9.87
N ARG A 193 8.29 -0.09 9.36
CA ARG A 193 9.53 -0.65 9.91
C ARG A 193 10.73 0.24 9.60
N PHE A 194 10.77 0.84 8.40
CA PHE A 194 11.80 1.80 8.04
C PHE A 194 11.77 3.02 8.97
N LEU A 195 10.60 3.61 9.20
CA LEU A 195 10.41 4.75 10.10
C LEU A 195 10.86 4.45 11.53
N ALA A 196 10.52 3.27 12.06
CA ALA A 196 10.96 2.84 13.38
C ALA A 196 12.51 2.85 13.54
N PHE A 197 13.24 2.52 12.47
CA PHE A 197 14.71 2.54 12.50
C PHE A 197 15.31 3.94 12.37
N VAL A 198 14.65 4.87 11.67
CA VAL A 198 15.20 6.22 11.42
C VAL A 198 14.72 7.27 12.41
N SER A 199 13.64 7.00 13.15
CA SER A 199 13.14 7.86 14.22
C SER A 199 13.77 7.57 15.60
N SER A 200 14.71 6.63 15.66
CA SER A 200 15.50 6.28 16.85
C SER A 200 16.86 6.98 16.82
#